data_AF-A0A8T0A3L4-F1
#
_entry.id   AF-A0A8T0A3L4-F1
#
_cell.length_a   1.000
_cell.length_b   1.000
_cell.length_c   1.000
_cell.angle_alpha   90.00
_cell.angle_beta   90.00
_cell.angle_gamma   90.00
#
_symmetry.space_group_name_H-M   'P 1'
#
loop_
_entity.id
_entity.type
_entity.pdbx_description
1 polymer ?
#
loop_
_entity_poly.entity_id
_entity_poly.type
_entity_poly.pdbx_seq_one_letter_code
_entity_poly.pdbx_strand_id
1 'polypeptide(L)'
;MNSLRIIFVQNFRNFSVKSTFDASQIRVRFAPSPTGQLHLGSFLLRIEDTDRDRLVEGTQNEFENVLSYFGLNLDEGPSIGGNFGPYIQSERCEIYKNEIERLLEMNKAYKCFCSVERLDILRRKALNEKKLPCYDRHCRNLSKEEVDAREKNGEIPVVRFKFDAGEMSFKDTVFGDYYTSWSEVDFIILKRDGFPTYHFANVVDDHYMKISGILIFLFGSPTSLPKFTRQLTINF
;
A
#
# COMPACT_ATOMS: atom_id res chain seq x y z
N MET A 1 -41.33 25.60 19.65
CA MET A 1 -39.90 25.56 19.28
C MET A 1 -39.64 24.23 18.60
N ASN A 2 -39.27 24.29 17.33
CA ASN A 2 -39.27 23.18 16.38
C ASN A 2 -38.28 22.09 16.80
N SER A 3 -38.77 20.85 16.98
CA SER A 3 -37.91 19.68 17.01
C SER A 3 -37.67 19.20 15.58
N LEU A 4 -36.42 19.26 15.13
CA LEU A 4 -36.01 18.59 13.91
C LEU A 4 -35.70 17.14 14.26
N ARG A 5 -36.67 16.25 13.98
CA ARG A 5 -36.44 14.81 13.85
C ARG A 5 -35.88 14.57 12.45
N ILE A 6 -34.64 14.13 12.37
CA ILE A 6 -34.10 13.52 11.15
C ILE A 6 -33.99 12.03 11.42
N ILE A 7 -34.92 11.27 10.86
CA ILE A 7 -34.89 9.81 10.84
C ILE A 7 -34.17 9.42 9.54
N PHE A 8 -32.94 8.91 9.66
CA PHE A 8 -32.36 8.09 8.61
C PHE A 8 -32.67 6.62 8.93
N VAL A 9 -33.69 6.06 8.29
CA VAL A 9 -33.86 4.61 8.21
C VAL A 9 -33.02 4.13 7.03
N GLN A 10 -31.84 3.60 7.30
CA GLN A 10 -31.27 2.53 6.47
C GLN A 10 -30.39 1.64 7.35
N ASN A 11 -30.72 0.36 7.34
CA ASN A 11 -30.24 -0.70 8.22
C ASN A 11 -28.71 -0.77 8.32
N PHE A 12 -28.12 -0.20 9.36
CA PHE A 12 -26.80 -0.62 9.85
C PHE A 12 -26.99 -1.39 11.15
N ARG A 13 -26.61 -2.68 11.11
CA ARG A 13 -26.53 -3.53 12.29
C ARG A 13 -25.60 -2.84 13.31
N ASN A 14 -26.08 -2.73 14.55
CA ASN A 14 -25.29 -2.27 15.69
C ASN A 14 -24.05 -3.14 15.85
N PHE A 15 -22.89 -2.66 15.38
CA PHE A 15 -21.60 -3.19 15.79
C PHE A 15 -21.18 -2.46 17.06
N SER A 16 -21.23 -3.17 18.19
CA SER A 16 -20.56 -2.76 19.43
C SER A 16 -19.24 -3.53 19.51
N VAL A 17 -18.13 -2.86 19.18
CA VAL A 17 -16.79 -3.41 19.41
C VAL A 17 -16.38 -3.00 20.81
N LYS A 18 -16.35 -3.97 21.74
CA LYS A 18 -15.71 -3.81 23.05
C LYS A 18 -14.24 -4.20 22.94
N SER A 19 -13.40 -3.26 22.50
CA SER A 19 -11.95 -3.36 22.66
C SER A 19 -11.45 -2.08 23.30
N THR A 20 -11.03 -2.18 24.56
CA THR A 20 -10.33 -1.10 25.26
C THR A 20 -8.90 -1.05 24.75
N PHE A 21 -8.64 -0.21 23.75
CA PHE A 21 -7.29 0.17 23.38
C PHE A 21 -6.89 1.43 24.14
N ASP A 22 -5.65 1.50 24.62
CA ASP A 22 -5.09 2.74 25.13
C ASP A 22 -4.92 3.72 23.96
N ALA A 23 -5.76 4.74 23.91
CA ALA A 23 -5.81 5.71 22.82
C ALA A 23 -4.46 6.44 22.61
N SER A 24 -3.61 6.51 23.64
CA SER A 24 -2.28 7.13 23.56
C SER A 24 -1.27 6.33 22.73
N GLN A 25 -1.55 5.04 22.48
CA GLN A 25 -0.69 4.14 21.71
C GLN A 25 -1.19 3.91 20.28
N ILE A 26 -2.35 4.47 19.92
CA ILE A 26 -2.95 4.25 18.60
C ILE A 26 -2.46 5.32 17.64
N ARG A 27 -1.70 4.90 16.62
CA ARG A 27 -1.28 5.74 15.49
C ARG A 27 -1.97 5.26 14.23
N VAL A 28 -2.67 6.17 13.56
CA VAL A 28 -3.39 5.87 12.32
C VAL A 28 -3.05 6.89 11.25
N ARG A 29 -3.15 6.46 10.00
CA ARG A 29 -3.09 7.37 8.85
C ARG A 29 -4.46 7.50 8.21
N PHE A 30 -4.74 8.68 7.68
CA PHE A 30 -5.90 8.89 6.82
C PHE A 30 -5.52 8.69 5.36
N ALA A 31 -6.19 7.76 4.69
CA ALA A 31 -6.08 7.53 3.24
C ALA A 31 -7.51 7.42 2.66
N PRO A 32 -8.22 8.54 2.46
CA PRO A 32 -9.68 8.53 2.56
C PRO A 32 -10.49 8.23 1.30
N SER A 33 -11.74 7.80 1.56
CA SER A 33 -12.99 8.35 1.01
C SER A 33 -13.99 8.49 2.19
N PRO A 34 -14.90 9.48 2.26
CA PRO A 34 -15.25 10.15 3.53
C PRO A 34 -16.58 9.70 4.17
N THR A 35 -16.62 9.58 5.52
CA THR A 35 -17.74 10.01 6.42
C THR A 35 -17.48 9.65 7.90
N GLY A 36 -17.43 10.67 8.79
CA GLY A 36 -17.53 10.51 10.26
C GLY A 36 -16.57 11.40 11.07
N GLN A 37 -17.01 11.87 12.25
CA GLN A 37 -16.12 12.51 13.24
C GLN A 37 -15.33 11.42 13.98
N LEU A 38 -14.01 11.58 14.06
CA LEU A 38 -13.10 10.52 14.47
C LEU A 38 -12.09 11.09 15.49
N HIS A 39 -12.20 10.69 16.75
CA HIS A 39 -11.13 10.85 17.74
C HIS A 39 -10.24 9.60 17.65
N LEU A 40 -9.22 9.65 16.79
CA LEU A 40 -8.14 8.67 16.78
C LEU A 40 -6.99 9.21 17.62
N GLY A 41 -6.07 8.36 18.07
CA GLY A 41 -4.88 8.77 18.83
C GLY A 41 -4.00 9.77 18.07
N SER A 42 -2.85 9.37 17.54
CA SER A 42 -2.07 10.25 16.66
C SER A 42 -2.56 10.12 15.22
N PHE A 43 -2.96 11.24 14.63
CA PHE A 43 -3.53 11.37 13.29
C PHE A 43 -2.54 12.03 12.34
N LEU A 44 -2.08 11.29 11.32
CA LEU A 44 -1.11 11.79 10.35
C LEU A 44 -1.60 11.80 8.90
N LEU A 45 -1.08 12.77 8.15
CA LEU A 45 -1.23 12.86 6.70
C LEU A 45 0.10 12.47 6.02
N ARG A 46 0.03 11.49 5.11
CA ARG A 46 1.15 11.11 4.24
C ARG A 46 0.73 11.26 2.79
N ILE A 47 1.54 11.95 1.99
CA ILE A 47 1.31 12.16 0.55
C ILE A 47 1.94 11.02 -0.24
N GLU A 48 1.12 10.29 -0.99
CA GLU A 48 1.52 9.10 -1.76
C GLU A 48 1.70 9.45 -3.24
N ASP A 49 2.81 10.13 -3.57
CA ASP A 49 3.09 10.73 -4.89
C ASP A 49 4.07 9.92 -5.76
N THR A 50 4.19 8.61 -5.49
CA THR A 50 5.11 7.70 -6.20
C THR A 50 4.68 7.35 -7.63
N ASP A 51 3.39 7.58 -7.96
CA ASP A 51 2.83 7.45 -9.31
C ASP A 51 2.82 8.81 -10.02
N ARG A 52 3.95 9.14 -10.64
CA ARG A 52 4.19 10.45 -11.28
C ARG A 52 3.21 10.76 -12.41
N ASP A 53 2.70 9.76 -13.12
CA ASP A 53 1.76 9.94 -14.23
C ASP A 53 0.37 10.40 -13.76
N ARG A 54 0.08 10.23 -12.47
CA ARG A 54 -1.20 10.61 -11.84
C ARG A 54 -1.08 11.80 -10.90
N LEU A 55 0.09 12.42 -10.83
CA LEU A 55 0.32 13.58 -9.99
C LEU A 55 -0.49 14.77 -10.51
N VAL A 56 -1.28 15.38 -9.63
CA VAL A 56 -1.94 16.66 -9.89
C VAL A 56 -1.32 17.69 -8.94
N GLU A 57 -0.62 18.67 -9.51
CA GLU A 57 0.04 19.72 -8.74
C GLU A 57 -0.97 20.53 -7.91
N GLY A 58 -0.54 20.99 -6.73
CA GLY A 58 -1.38 21.79 -5.83
C GLY A 58 -2.33 21.01 -4.93
N THR A 59 -2.53 19.71 -5.16
CA THR A 59 -3.48 18.88 -4.39
C THR A 59 -3.10 18.70 -2.91
N GLN A 60 -1.81 18.78 -2.56
CA GLN A 60 -1.36 18.67 -1.16
C GLN A 60 -2.06 19.70 -0.24
N ASN A 61 -2.05 20.98 -0.64
CA ASN A 61 -2.66 22.05 0.15
C ASN A 61 -4.19 21.90 0.21
N GLU A 62 -4.81 21.37 -0.85
CA GLU A 62 -6.25 21.10 -0.88
C GLU A 62 -6.63 20.05 0.17
N PHE A 63 -5.85 18.97 0.31
CA PHE A 63 -6.13 17.94 1.31
C PHE A 63 -6.07 18.51 2.73
N GLU A 64 -5.02 19.27 3.08
CA GLU A 64 -4.90 19.88 4.41
C GLU A 64 -6.03 20.87 4.69
N ASN A 65 -6.41 21.68 3.69
CA ASN A 65 -7.53 22.62 3.80
C ASN A 65 -8.87 21.91 4.03
N VAL A 66 -9.13 20.82 3.30
CA VAL A 66 -10.35 20.02 3.47
C VAL A 66 -10.40 19.39 4.86
N LEU A 67 -9.29 18.81 5.32
CA LEU A 67 -9.21 18.22 6.67
C LEU A 67 -9.47 19.28 7.75
N SER A 68 -8.81 20.44 7.64
CA SER A 68 -9.00 21.56 8.56
C SER A 68 -10.44 22.08 8.55
N TYR A 69 -11.06 22.20 7.37
CA TYR A 69 -12.45 22.65 7.22
C TYR A 69 -13.44 21.74 7.98
N PHE A 70 -13.20 20.42 8.00
CA PHE A 70 -14.02 19.47 8.77
C PHE A 70 -13.59 19.33 10.24
N GLY A 71 -12.63 20.12 10.72
CA GLY A 71 -12.13 20.05 12.08
C GLY A 71 -11.25 18.83 12.37
N LEU A 72 -10.68 18.20 11.33
CA LEU A 72 -9.74 17.09 11.44
C LEU A 72 -8.31 17.64 11.52
N ASN A 73 -7.86 17.92 12.73
CA ASN A 73 -6.51 18.44 12.97
C ASN A 73 -5.47 17.31 12.88
N LEU A 74 -4.39 17.57 12.14
CA LEU A 74 -3.26 16.67 11.99
C LEU A 74 -2.27 16.84 13.16
N ASP A 75 -1.75 15.74 13.69
CA ASP A 75 -0.64 15.72 14.63
C ASP A 75 0.71 15.66 13.90
N GLU A 76 0.74 15.00 12.74
CA GLU A 76 1.90 14.89 11.87
C GLU A 76 1.49 15.03 10.40
N GLY A 77 2.35 15.62 9.57
CA GLY A 77 2.01 15.85 8.17
C GLY A 77 3.08 16.63 7.40
N PRO A 78 2.90 16.81 6.09
CA PRO A 78 3.93 17.44 5.26
C PRO A 78 4.15 18.91 5.62
N SER A 79 3.10 19.67 5.96
CA SER A 79 3.25 21.08 6.37
C SER A 79 3.65 21.27 7.83
N ILE A 80 3.22 20.39 8.73
CA ILE A 80 3.45 20.53 10.18
C ILE A 80 4.66 19.73 10.71
N GLY A 81 5.20 18.84 9.89
CA GLY A 81 6.31 17.96 10.28
C GLY A 81 5.88 16.89 11.27
N GLY A 82 6.84 16.43 12.08
CA GLY A 82 6.67 15.38 13.08
C GLY A 82 7.88 14.44 13.14
N ASN A 83 7.81 13.41 13.99
CA ASN A 83 8.97 12.58 14.31
C ASN A 83 9.37 11.58 13.21
N PHE A 84 8.49 11.29 12.25
CA PHE A 84 8.70 10.25 11.24
C PHE A 84 8.73 10.78 9.80
N GLY A 85 8.92 12.10 9.66
CA GLY A 85 9.08 12.74 8.37
C GLY A 85 10.29 12.20 7.57
N PRO A 86 10.39 12.52 6.27
CA PRO A 86 9.42 13.30 5.49
C PRO A 86 8.07 12.61 5.32
N TYR A 87 6.98 13.38 5.15
CA TYR A 87 5.61 12.83 4.96
C TYR A 87 5.18 12.79 3.50
N ILE A 88 6.11 12.98 2.57
CA ILE A 88 5.91 12.89 1.13
C ILE A 88 6.75 11.71 0.62
N GLN A 89 6.12 10.74 -0.05
CA GLN A 89 6.81 9.49 -0.41
C GLN A 89 7.96 9.71 -1.41
N SER A 90 7.83 10.66 -2.35
CA SER A 90 8.93 10.98 -3.27
C SER A 90 10.20 11.49 -2.57
N GLU A 91 10.08 12.03 -1.36
CA GLU A 91 11.21 12.47 -0.54
C GLU A 91 11.83 11.33 0.29
N ARG A 92 11.25 10.14 0.24
CA ARG A 92 11.63 8.96 1.05
C ARG A 92 12.32 7.88 0.23
N CYS A 93 12.72 8.18 -1.01
CA CYS A 93 13.32 7.21 -1.95
C CYS A 93 14.49 6.41 -1.35
N GLU A 94 15.31 7.02 -0.50
CA GLU A 94 16.46 6.34 0.10
C GLU A 94 16.03 5.22 1.06
N ILE A 95 14.98 5.44 1.85
CA ILE A 95 14.42 4.42 2.76
C ILE A 95 13.95 3.21 1.95
N TYR A 96 13.25 3.45 0.84
CA TYR A 96 12.76 2.38 -0.01
C TYR A 96 13.90 1.61 -0.68
N LYS A 97 14.95 2.30 -1.15
CA LYS A 97 16.12 1.63 -1.74
C LYS A 97 16.81 0.70 -0.74
N ASN A 98 17.05 1.17 0.49
CA ASN A 98 17.66 0.36 1.53
C ASN A 98 16.83 -0.91 1.84
N GLU A 99 15.50 -0.80 1.90
CA GLU A 99 14.65 -1.97 2.11
C GLU A 99 14.60 -2.91 0.91
N ILE A 100 14.68 -2.38 -0.32
CA ILE A 100 14.81 -3.20 -1.53
C ILE A 100 16.12 -3.98 -1.51
N GLU A 101 17.23 -3.34 -1.16
CA GLU A 101 18.54 -3.98 -1.05
C GLU A 101 18.52 -5.09 0.00
N ARG A 102 17.97 -4.81 1.19
CA ARG A 102 17.78 -5.82 2.24
C ARG A 102 16.97 -7.02 1.73
N LEU A 103 15.87 -6.79 1.01
CA LEU A 103 15.05 -7.87 0.45
C LEU A 103 15.77 -8.69 -0.64
N LEU A 104 16.62 -8.03 -1.45
CA LEU A 104 17.46 -8.70 -2.44
C LEU A 104 18.51 -9.59 -1.76
N GLU A 105 19.20 -9.08 -0.73
CA GLU A 105 20.18 -9.83 0.06
C GLU A 105 19.56 -11.05 0.75
N MET A 106 18.34 -10.92 1.25
CA MET A 106 17.58 -12.00 1.88
C MET A 106 16.97 -13.00 0.88
N ASN A 107 17.20 -12.85 -0.43
CA ASN A 107 16.57 -13.65 -1.48
C ASN A 107 15.02 -13.64 -1.40
N LYS A 108 14.47 -12.53 -0.92
CA LYS A 108 13.02 -12.25 -0.84
C LYS A 108 12.55 -11.35 -1.99
N ALA A 109 13.47 -10.81 -2.78
CA ALA A 109 13.20 -10.11 -4.02
C ALA A 109 14.22 -10.50 -5.08
N TYR A 110 13.94 -10.16 -6.35
CA TYR A 110 14.88 -10.34 -7.45
C TYR A 110 14.68 -9.29 -8.55
N LYS A 111 15.75 -9.05 -9.32
CA LYS A 111 15.74 -8.13 -10.47
C LYS A 111 15.11 -8.81 -11.68
N CYS A 112 14.24 -8.09 -12.38
CA CYS A 112 13.53 -8.58 -13.56
C CYS A 112 13.75 -7.64 -14.75
N PHE A 113 14.26 -8.20 -15.83
CA PHE A 113 14.62 -7.49 -17.06
C PHE A 113 13.59 -7.70 -18.20
N CYS A 114 12.43 -8.31 -17.90
CA CYS A 114 11.40 -8.54 -18.91
C CYS A 114 10.92 -7.22 -19.53
N SER A 115 10.89 -7.17 -20.85
CA SER A 115 10.35 -6.02 -21.61
C SER A 115 8.82 -5.95 -21.51
N VAL A 116 8.26 -4.76 -21.77
CA VAL A 116 6.81 -4.54 -21.75
C VAL A 116 6.14 -5.38 -22.84
N GLU A 117 6.76 -5.45 -24.03
CA GLU A 117 6.28 -6.22 -25.18
C GLU A 117 6.16 -7.71 -24.86
N ARG A 118 7.16 -8.28 -24.17
CA ARG A 118 7.12 -9.67 -23.70
C ARG A 118 5.94 -9.90 -22.77
N LEU A 119 5.75 -9.01 -21.80
CA LEU A 119 4.67 -9.12 -20.81
C LEU A 119 3.29 -8.98 -21.48
N ASP A 120 3.16 -8.13 -22.50
CA ASP A 120 1.94 -7.98 -23.28
C ASP A 120 1.60 -9.22 -24.11
N ILE A 121 2.61 -9.88 -24.69
CA ILE A 121 2.42 -11.15 -25.39
C ILE A 121 1.89 -12.21 -24.43
N LEU A 122 2.49 -12.34 -23.25
CA LEU A 122 2.03 -13.27 -22.21
C LEU A 122 0.60 -12.96 -21.78
N ARG A 123 0.27 -11.68 -21.58
CA ARG A 123 -1.08 -11.23 -21.23
C ARG A 123 -2.09 -11.61 -22.30
N ARG A 124 -1.81 -11.30 -23.57
CA ARG A 124 -2.70 -11.63 -24.70
C ARG A 124 -2.90 -13.14 -24.84
N LYS A 125 -1.83 -13.93 -24.69
CA LYS A 125 -1.91 -15.39 -24.71
C LYS A 125 -2.82 -15.94 -23.61
N ALA A 126 -2.66 -15.47 -22.37
CA ALA A 126 -3.51 -15.89 -21.26
C ALA A 126 -4.98 -15.54 -21.50
N LEU A 127 -5.27 -14.33 -21.99
CA LEU A 127 -6.64 -13.90 -22.31
C LEU A 127 -7.26 -14.75 -23.42
N ASN A 128 -6.51 -15.07 -24.48
CA ASN A 128 -6.97 -15.95 -25.57
C ASN A 128 -7.28 -17.37 -25.08
N GLU A 129 -6.52 -17.86 -24.09
CA GLU A 129 -6.75 -19.14 -23.43
C GLU A 129 -7.81 -19.07 -22.32
N LYS A 130 -8.48 -17.92 -22.13
CA LYS A 130 -9.44 -17.65 -21.03
C LYS A 130 -8.85 -17.91 -19.64
N LYS A 131 -7.54 -17.70 -19.48
CA LYS A 131 -6.82 -17.79 -18.21
C LYS A 131 -6.53 -16.40 -17.65
N LEU A 132 -6.34 -16.32 -16.33
CA LEU A 132 -5.92 -15.08 -15.69
C LEU A 132 -4.48 -14.74 -16.10
N PRO A 133 -4.21 -13.51 -16.59
CA PRO A 133 -2.84 -13.07 -16.86
C PRO A 133 -1.99 -13.12 -15.61
N CYS A 134 -0.79 -13.67 -15.74
CA CYS A 134 0.05 -14.04 -14.62
C CYS A 134 1.52 -13.85 -15.03
N TYR A 135 2.35 -13.31 -14.12
CA TYR A 135 3.79 -13.24 -14.39
C TYR A 135 4.40 -14.63 -14.27
N ASP A 136 5.19 -15.03 -15.26
CA ASP A 136 5.70 -16.39 -15.42
C ASP A 136 7.00 -16.66 -14.66
N ARG A 137 7.43 -15.75 -13.79
CA ARG A 137 8.63 -15.87 -12.93
C ARG A 137 9.93 -16.06 -13.74
N HIS A 138 9.95 -15.58 -14.99
CA HIS A 138 11.04 -15.79 -15.93
C HIS A 138 12.42 -15.36 -15.39
N CYS A 139 12.49 -14.26 -14.65
CA CYS A 139 13.74 -13.75 -14.09
C CYS A 139 14.04 -14.22 -12.65
N ARG A 140 13.20 -15.09 -12.06
CA ARG A 140 13.26 -15.43 -10.61
C ARG A 140 14.54 -16.16 -10.21
N ASN A 141 15.16 -16.89 -11.14
CA ASN A 141 16.31 -17.75 -10.90
C ASN A 141 17.55 -17.30 -11.71
N LEU A 142 17.61 -16.05 -12.16
CA LEU A 142 18.82 -15.55 -12.81
C LEU A 142 20.01 -15.62 -11.85
N SER A 143 21.17 -16.03 -12.35
CA SER A 143 22.40 -16.02 -11.57
C SER A 143 22.88 -14.59 -11.35
N LYS A 144 23.75 -14.40 -10.34
CA LYS A 144 24.34 -13.08 -10.07
C LYS A 144 25.13 -12.58 -11.28
N GLU A 145 25.84 -13.48 -11.96
CA GLU A 145 26.62 -13.18 -13.17
C GLU A 145 25.71 -12.72 -14.33
N GLU A 146 24.56 -13.36 -14.53
CA GLU A 146 23.58 -12.96 -15.55
C GLU A 146 22.98 -11.58 -15.24
N VAL A 147 22.65 -11.32 -13.97
CA VAL A 147 22.16 -10.02 -13.52
C VAL A 147 23.21 -8.94 -13.76
N ASP A 148 24.44 -9.16 -13.29
CA ASP A 148 25.55 -8.21 -13.42
C ASP A 148 25.88 -7.92 -14.89
N ALA A 149 25.82 -8.93 -15.77
CA ALA A 149 26.06 -8.76 -17.20
C ALA A 149 24.97 -7.88 -17.85
N ARG A 150 23.70 -8.09 -17.51
CA ARG A 150 22.59 -7.27 -18.03
C ARG A 150 22.66 -5.83 -17.55
N GLU A 151 22.98 -5.61 -16.28
CA GLU A 151 23.15 -4.26 -15.74
C GLU A 151 24.35 -3.53 -16.37
N LYS A 152 25.47 -4.23 -16.61
CA LYS A 152 26.62 -3.68 -17.36
C LYS A 152 26.28 -3.33 -18.80
N ASN A 153 25.34 -4.04 -19.41
CA ASN A 153 24.82 -3.72 -20.74
C ASN A 153 23.80 -2.56 -20.74
N GLY A 154 23.53 -1.96 -19.59
CA GLY A 154 22.61 -0.83 -19.45
C GLY A 154 21.13 -1.24 -19.38
N GLU A 155 20.81 -2.53 -19.19
CA GLU A 155 19.43 -2.94 -18.96
C GLU A 155 18.97 -2.48 -17.56
N ILE A 156 17.90 -1.68 -17.50
CA ILE A 156 17.33 -1.20 -16.23
C ILE A 156 16.24 -2.18 -15.76
N PRO A 157 16.45 -2.90 -14.63
CA PRO A 157 15.47 -3.85 -14.14
C PRO A 157 14.33 -3.18 -13.37
N VAL A 158 13.21 -3.89 -13.24
CA VAL A 158 12.30 -3.72 -12.10
C VAL A 158 12.70 -4.69 -10.99
N VAL A 159 12.36 -4.39 -9.73
CA VAL A 159 12.50 -5.36 -8.64
C VAL A 159 11.15 -5.98 -8.35
N ARG A 160 11.10 -7.32 -8.30
CA ARG A 160 9.92 -8.09 -7.93
C ARG A 160 10.08 -8.73 -6.57
N PHE A 161 9.01 -8.71 -5.78
CA PHE A 161 8.95 -9.50 -4.55
C PHE A 161 8.78 -10.98 -4.90
N LYS A 162 9.55 -11.83 -4.24
CA LYS A 162 9.52 -13.28 -4.42
C LYS A 162 8.39 -13.84 -3.57
N PHE A 163 7.27 -14.14 -4.21
CA PHE A 163 6.09 -14.64 -3.53
C PHE A 163 6.03 -16.17 -3.63
N ASP A 164 5.89 -16.83 -2.50
CA ASP A 164 5.62 -18.26 -2.39
C ASP A 164 4.15 -18.43 -2.00
N ALA A 165 3.44 -19.35 -2.67
CA ALA A 165 2.03 -19.59 -2.37
C ALA A 165 1.89 -20.12 -0.94
N GLY A 166 0.81 -19.71 -0.27
CA GLY A 166 0.59 -20.08 1.12
C GLY A 166 -0.82 -19.75 1.57
N GLU A 167 -1.08 -20.10 2.82
CA GLU A 167 -2.31 -19.75 3.53
C GLU A 167 -2.02 -18.59 4.47
N MET A 168 -2.98 -17.68 4.57
CA MET A 168 -2.90 -16.58 5.51
C MET A 168 -4.24 -16.43 6.22
N SER A 169 -4.16 -16.17 7.52
CA SER A 169 -5.28 -15.74 8.31
C SER A 169 -4.94 -14.48 9.07
N PHE A 170 -5.93 -13.62 9.22
CA PHE A 170 -5.84 -12.47 10.11
C PHE A 170 -7.21 -12.17 10.69
N LYS A 171 -7.22 -11.44 11.80
CA LYS A 171 -8.45 -11.01 12.46
C LYS A 171 -8.66 -9.53 12.18
N ASP A 172 -9.67 -9.23 11.38
CA ASP A 172 -10.15 -7.87 11.18
C ASP A 172 -11.03 -7.46 12.36
N THR A 173 -10.88 -6.21 12.83
CA THR A 173 -11.63 -5.74 14.01
C THR A 173 -13.11 -5.50 13.68
N VAL A 174 -13.46 -5.27 12.41
CA VAL A 174 -14.83 -5.05 11.93
C VAL A 174 -15.44 -6.34 11.39
N PHE A 175 -14.71 -7.05 10.52
CA PHE A 175 -15.21 -8.22 9.78
C PHE A 175 -14.91 -9.57 10.45
N GLY A 176 -14.09 -9.60 11.51
CA GLY A 176 -13.73 -10.81 12.23
C GLY A 176 -12.63 -11.61 11.55
N ASP A 177 -12.62 -12.93 11.77
CA ASP A 177 -11.57 -13.80 11.25
C ASP A 177 -11.69 -13.96 9.73
N TYR A 178 -10.57 -13.76 9.05
CA TYR A 178 -10.45 -13.91 7.61
C TYR A 178 -9.40 -14.96 7.28
N TYR A 179 -9.76 -15.89 6.39
CA TYR A 179 -8.93 -17.01 5.96
C TYR A 179 -8.92 -17.06 4.44
N THR A 180 -7.75 -17.29 3.87
CA THR A 180 -7.59 -17.23 2.43
C THR A 180 -6.29 -17.89 2.01
N SER A 181 -6.36 -18.63 0.91
CA SER A 181 -5.20 -19.16 0.22
C SER A 181 -4.81 -18.20 -0.90
N TRP A 182 -3.53 -17.83 -0.95
CA TRP A 182 -3.03 -16.86 -1.90
C TRP A 182 -2.12 -17.52 -2.92
N SER A 183 -2.50 -17.35 -4.18
CA SER A 183 -1.73 -17.76 -5.35
C SER A 183 -1.19 -16.56 -6.12
N GLU A 184 -0.96 -15.43 -5.43
CA GLU A 184 -0.40 -14.25 -6.08
C GLU A 184 0.97 -14.53 -6.69
N VAL A 185 1.26 -13.77 -7.73
CA VAL A 185 2.54 -13.82 -8.43
C VAL A 185 3.45 -12.71 -7.98
N ASP A 186 4.74 -12.95 -8.22
CA ASP A 186 5.83 -12.01 -7.97
C ASP A 186 5.53 -10.64 -8.57
N PHE A 187 5.12 -9.73 -7.71
CA PHE A 187 4.67 -8.39 -8.06
C PHE A 187 5.83 -7.41 -7.96
N ILE A 188 5.72 -6.30 -8.70
CA ILE A 188 6.76 -5.27 -8.73
C ILE A 188 6.71 -4.48 -7.42
N ILE A 189 7.86 -4.29 -6.80
CA ILE A 189 8.07 -3.45 -5.61
C ILE A 189 8.91 -2.21 -5.91
N LEU A 190 9.78 -2.27 -6.93
CA LEU A 190 10.52 -1.12 -7.46
C LEU A 190 10.36 -1.04 -8.99
N LYS A 191 9.94 0.13 -9.48
CA LYS A 191 9.79 0.44 -10.90
C LYS A 191 11.14 0.81 -11.54
N ARG A 192 11.18 0.86 -12.87
CA ARG A 192 12.38 1.24 -13.65
C ARG A 192 12.78 2.71 -13.45
N ASP A 193 11.82 3.57 -13.11
CA ASP A 193 12.05 4.99 -12.81
C ASP A 193 12.68 5.22 -11.42
N GLY A 194 12.94 4.14 -10.65
CA GLY A 194 13.52 4.21 -9.32
C GLY A 194 12.51 4.49 -8.20
N PHE A 195 11.21 4.61 -8.51
CA PHE A 195 10.17 4.77 -7.50
C PHE A 195 9.59 3.42 -7.06
N PRO A 196 9.24 3.27 -5.78
CA PRO A 196 8.54 2.08 -5.32
C PRO A 196 7.13 2.00 -5.91
N THR A 197 6.51 0.83 -5.82
CA THR A 197 5.06 0.73 -6.03
C THR A 197 4.30 1.16 -4.77
N TYR A 198 3.06 1.60 -4.94
CA TYR A 198 2.13 1.95 -3.84
C TYR A 198 2.16 0.92 -2.70
N HIS A 199 2.11 -0.38 -3.03
CA HIS A 199 2.06 -1.44 -2.03
C HIS A 199 3.35 -1.47 -1.21
N PHE A 200 4.51 -1.39 -1.85
CA PHE A 200 5.78 -1.46 -1.15
C PHE A 200 6.01 -0.22 -0.27
N ALA A 201 5.80 0.97 -0.83
CA ALA A 201 5.96 2.24 -0.12
C ALA A 201 5.08 2.29 1.14
N ASN A 202 3.82 1.85 1.03
CA ASN A 202 2.90 1.88 2.16
C ASN A 202 3.30 0.93 3.29
N VAL A 203 3.76 -0.28 2.99
CA VAL A 203 4.21 -1.20 4.05
C VAL A 203 5.44 -0.64 4.75
N VAL A 204 6.43 -0.16 3.98
CA VAL A 204 7.66 0.43 4.53
C VAL A 204 7.30 1.61 5.43
N ASP A 205 6.51 2.56 4.93
CA ASP A 205 6.18 3.74 5.70
C ASP A 205 5.31 3.44 6.91
N ASP A 206 4.38 2.48 6.82
CA ASP A 206 3.58 2.08 7.97
C ASP A 206 4.45 1.50 9.08
N HIS A 207 5.47 0.71 8.73
CA HIS A 207 6.47 0.21 9.68
C HIS A 207 7.29 1.34 10.30
N TYR A 208 7.88 2.20 9.48
CA TYR A 208 8.78 3.27 9.94
C TYR A 208 8.03 4.40 10.69
N MET A 209 6.78 4.69 10.34
CA MET A 209 5.92 5.68 11.01
C MET A 209 5.16 5.09 12.21
N LYS A 210 5.41 3.82 12.56
CA LYS A 210 4.82 3.12 13.71
C LYS A 210 3.28 3.10 13.66
N ILE A 211 2.70 2.90 12.48
CA ILE A 211 1.24 2.82 12.31
C ILE A 211 0.73 1.56 13.02
N SER A 212 -0.20 1.72 13.95
CA SER A 212 -0.78 0.63 14.74
C SER A 212 -2.18 0.24 14.28
N GLY A 213 -2.86 1.12 13.52
CA GLY A 213 -4.19 0.89 12.98
C GLY A 213 -4.34 1.43 11.57
N ILE A 214 -4.82 0.59 10.67
CA ILE A 214 -5.12 0.96 9.28
C ILE A 214 -6.64 0.97 9.11
N LEU A 215 -7.22 2.15 8.90
CA LEU A 215 -8.62 2.28 8.52
C LEU A 215 -8.70 2.60 7.02
N ILE A 216 -9.22 1.66 6.23
CA ILE A 216 -9.45 1.86 4.80
C ILE A 216 -10.96 1.90 4.56
N PHE A 217 -11.43 3.00 3.98
CA PHE A 217 -12.83 3.12 3.57
C PHE A 217 -13.08 2.31 2.30
N LEU A 218 -13.72 1.16 2.43
CA LEU A 218 -14.14 0.33 1.31
C LEU A 218 -15.45 0.86 0.74
N PHE A 219 -15.37 1.77 -0.23
CA PHE A 219 -16.54 2.09 -1.05
C PHE A 219 -16.79 0.93 -2.04
N GLY A 220 -17.65 -0.01 -1.64
CA GLY A 220 -18.49 -0.78 -2.56
C GLY A 220 -17.83 -1.86 -3.42
N SER A 221 -16.64 -2.39 -3.10
CA SER A 221 -16.10 -3.54 -3.85
C SER A 221 -15.10 -4.38 -3.03
N PRO A 222 -15.15 -5.72 -3.07
CA PRO A 222 -14.14 -6.63 -2.47
C PRO A 222 -12.75 -6.58 -3.16
N THR A 223 -12.47 -5.56 -3.98
CA THR A 223 -11.22 -5.42 -4.76
C THR A 223 -10.00 -4.96 -3.97
N SER A 224 -10.15 -4.64 -2.68
CA SER A 224 -9.06 -4.28 -1.77
C SER A 224 -8.36 -5.48 -1.13
N LEU A 225 -8.98 -6.66 -1.13
CA LEU A 225 -8.46 -7.88 -0.50
C LEU A 225 -7.06 -8.28 -1.01
N PRO A 226 -6.79 -8.30 -2.33
CA PRO A 226 -5.44 -8.57 -2.86
C PRO A 226 -4.42 -7.50 -2.43
N LYS A 227 -4.86 -6.26 -2.27
CA LYS A 227 -4.01 -5.16 -1.82
C LYS A 227 -3.56 -5.36 -0.37
N PHE A 228 -4.45 -5.86 0.49
CA PHE A 228 -4.15 -6.19 1.88
C PHE A 228 -3.14 -7.34 2.00
N THR A 229 -3.22 -8.34 1.13
CA THR A 229 -2.32 -9.50 1.20
C THR A 229 -0.89 -9.17 0.89
N ARG A 230 -0.66 -8.34 -0.13
CA ARG A 230 0.68 -7.84 -0.43
C ARG A 230 1.26 -7.12 0.77
N GLN A 231 0.43 -6.33 1.45
CA GLN A 231 0.84 -5.59 2.64
C GLN A 231 1.16 -6.51 3.82
N LEU A 232 0.40 -7.58 4.03
CA LEU A 232 0.63 -8.54 5.10
C LEU A 232 1.77 -9.54 4.83
N THR A 233 2.17 -9.74 3.57
CA THR A 233 3.25 -10.69 3.23
C THR A 233 4.62 -10.05 3.33
N ILE A 234 4.71 -8.74 3.08
CA ILE A 234 5.93 -7.96 3.32
C ILE A 234 5.97 -7.65 4.82
N ASN A 235 6.34 -8.64 5.64
CA ASN A 235 6.59 -8.41 7.07
C ASN A 235 8.05 -8.01 7.30
N PHE A 236 8.24 -6.88 7.98
CA PHE A 236 9.53 -6.41 8.49
C PHE A 236 9.85 -7.05 9.84
#